data_AF-A0A519C0Z7-F1
#
_entry.id   AF-A0A519C0Z7-F1
#
_cell.length_a   1.000
_cell.length_b   1.000
_cell.length_c   1.000
_cell.angle_alpha   90.00
_cell.angle_beta   90.00
_cell.angle_gamma   90.00
#
_symmetry.space_group_name_H-M   'P 1'
#
loop_
_entity.id
_entity.type
_entity.pdbx_description
1 polymer ?
#
loop_
_entity_poly.entity_id
_entity_poly.type
_entity_poly.pdbx_seq_one_letter_code
_entity_poly.pdbx_strand_id
1 'polypeptide(L)'
;LLQVEAELQEIVQLVGSDALPVDQQLTLEVARMIREFFLQQNAFHDVDTYSDLKLQYTMAKAILSFQEESKKALAGGAMLEDVVNVPARSDLMRGRFAEGYAEKIEGLLDEMNKQISATMEAN
;
A
#
# COMPACT_ATOMS: atom_id res chain seq x y z
N LEU A 1 0.66 13.39 -0.89
CA LEU A 1 -0.21 12.22 -0.68
C LEU A 1 -1.14 12.44 0.51
N LEU A 2 -0.66 12.53 1.75
CA LEU A 2 -1.52 12.77 2.92
C LEU A 2 -2.34 14.09 2.86
N GLN A 3 -1.76 15.16 2.31
CA GLN A 3 -2.51 16.40 2.10
C GLN A 3 -3.66 16.23 1.10
N VAL A 4 -3.40 15.52 0.00
CA VAL A 4 -4.42 15.20 -1.02
C VAL A 4 -5.47 14.25 -0.43
N GLU A 5 -5.08 13.29 0.41
CA GLU A 5 -6.02 12.46 1.15
C GLU A 5 -6.96 13.31 2.00
N ALA A 6 -6.45 14.31 2.73
CA ALA A 6 -7.29 15.19 3.56
C ALA A 6 -8.34 15.94 2.72
N GLU A 7 -7.93 16.49 1.58
CA GLU A 7 -8.83 17.16 0.63
C GLU A 7 -9.89 16.19 0.06
N LEU A 8 -9.48 14.98 -0.32
CA LEU A 8 -10.39 13.96 -0.84
C LEU A 8 -11.37 13.45 0.24
N GLN A 9 -10.95 13.35 1.50
CA GLN A 9 -11.80 12.89 2.59
C GLN A 9 -13.00 13.81 2.85
N GLU A 10 -12.85 15.12 2.62
CA GLU A 10 -13.99 16.06 2.68
C GLU A 10 -15.05 15.71 1.62
N ILE A 11 -14.60 15.34 0.42
CA ILE A 11 -15.49 14.93 -0.68
C ILE A 11 -16.13 13.57 -0.35
N VAL A 12 -15.35 12.60 0.12
CA VAL A 12 -15.83 11.26 0.50
C VAL A 12 -16.94 11.34 1.54
N GLN A 13 -16.85 12.25 2.52
CA GLN A 13 -17.90 12.42 3.52
C GLN A 13 -19.24 12.87 2.95
N LEU A 14 -19.23 13.53 1.78
CA LEU A 14 -20.45 14.03 1.12
C LEU A 14 -21.06 13.00 0.17
N VAL A 15 -20.25 12.26 -0.58
CA VAL A 15 -20.72 11.43 -1.71
C VAL A 15 -20.27 9.96 -1.67
N GLY A 16 -19.46 9.56 -0.71
CA GLY A 16 -18.85 8.23 -0.63
C GLY A 16 -17.57 8.08 -1.48
N SER A 17 -16.75 7.07 -1.16
CA SER A 17 -15.48 6.80 -1.86
C SER A 17 -15.67 6.36 -3.31
N ASP A 18 -16.74 5.62 -3.57
CA ASP A 18 -16.98 4.95 -4.85
C ASP A 18 -17.38 5.95 -5.94
N ALA A 19 -17.78 7.16 -5.54
CA ALA A 19 -18.08 8.27 -6.45
C ALA A 19 -16.82 8.96 -6.99
N LEU A 20 -15.65 8.71 -6.41
CA LEU A 20 -14.40 9.33 -6.86
C LEU A 20 -13.87 8.66 -8.13
N PRO A 21 -13.15 9.40 -8.99
CA PRO A 21 -12.31 8.81 -10.03
C PRO A 21 -11.36 7.74 -9.50
N VAL A 22 -11.09 6.71 -10.30
CA VAL A 22 -10.26 5.55 -9.90
C VAL A 22 -8.86 5.96 -9.43
N ASP A 23 -8.27 6.99 -10.02
CA ASP A 23 -6.96 7.52 -9.62
C ASP A 23 -6.98 8.17 -8.23
N GLN A 24 -8.11 8.80 -7.87
CA GLN A 24 -8.32 9.39 -6.55
C GLN A 24 -8.61 8.30 -5.51
N GLN A 25 -9.38 7.27 -5.86
CA GLN A 25 -9.57 6.10 -5.01
C GLN A 25 -8.23 5.41 -4.73
N LEU A 26 -7.39 5.19 -5.76
CA LEU A 26 -6.04 4.67 -5.57
C LEU A 26 -5.19 5.59 -4.66
N THR A 27 -5.33 6.91 -4.80
CA THR A 27 -4.61 7.86 -3.93
C THR A 27 -5.00 7.68 -2.46
N LEU A 28 -6.27 7.42 -2.16
CA LEU A 28 -6.73 7.10 -0.80
C LEU A 28 -6.13 5.77 -0.29
N GLU A 29 -6.01 4.76 -1.15
CA GLU A 29 -5.39 3.47 -0.79
C GLU A 29 -3.89 3.59 -0.49
N VAL A 30 -3.17 4.38 -1.28
CA VAL A 30 -1.75 4.68 -1.03
C VAL A 30 -1.60 5.47 0.26
N ALA A 31 -2.48 6.46 0.51
CA ALA A 31 -2.44 7.24 1.73
C ALA A 31 -2.77 6.38 2.97
N ARG A 32 -3.71 5.43 2.85
CA ARG A 32 -3.97 4.43 3.91
C ARG A 32 -2.71 3.63 4.23
N MET A 33 -1.96 3.17 3.22
CA MET A 33 -0.68 2.49 3.47
C MET A 33 0.32 3.40 4.20
N ILE A 34 0.42 4.68 3.83
CA ILE A 34 1.28 5.62 4.59
C ILE A 34 0.86 5.67 6.06
N ARG A 35 -0.43 5.78 6.36
CA ARG A 35 -0.93 5.86 7.74
C ARG A 35 -0.73 4.56 8.52
N GLU A 36 -1.15 3.43 7.98
CA GLU A 36 -1.22 2.16 8.72
C GLU A 36 0.08 1.35 8.68
N PHE A 37 0.80 1.43 7.55
CA PHE A 37 2.02 0.66 7.39
C PHE A 37 3.26 1.44 7.80
N PHE A 38 3.33 2.76 7.55
CA PHE A 38 4.53 3.54 7.85
C PHE A 38 4.43 4.41 9.12
N LEU A 39 3.36 5.19 9.27
CA LEU A 39 3.25 6.16 10.38
C LEU A 39 2.81 5.55 11.69
N GLN A 40 1.88 4.59 11.66
CA GLN A 40 1.51 3.83 12.85
C GLN A 40 2.70 2.96 13.27
N GLN A 41 3.00 2.95 14.56
CA GLN A 41 4.03 2.11 15.15
C GLN A 41 3.60 1.71 16.55
N ASN A 42 3.72 0.43 16.88
CA ASN A 42 3.36 -0.10 18.19
C ASN A 42 4.57 -0.12 19.12
N ALA A 43 4.68 0.89 19.99
CA ALA A 43 5.74 1.02 20.99
C ALA A 43 5.75 -0.08 22.07
N PHE A 44 4.71 -0.91 22.15
CA PHE A 44 4.61 -2.01 23.12
C PHE A 44 4.85 -3.39 22.48
N HIS A 45 5.14 -3.46 21.17
CA HIS A 45 5.36 -4.71 20.46
C HIS A 45 6.85 -5.01 20.30
N ASP A 46 7.29 -6.22 20.59
CA ASP A 46 8.71 -6.61 20.62
C ASP A 46 9.45 -6.34 19.29
N VAL A 47 8.78 -6.56 18.16
CA VAL A 47 9.36 -6.33 16.82
C VAL A 47 9.13 -4.90 16.32
N ASP A 48 7.97 -4.32 16.61
CA ASP A 48 7.53 -3.07 15.97
C ASP A 48 7.90 -1.83 16.81
N THR A 49 8.40 -2.03 18.04
CA THR A 49 8.84 -0.96 18.93
C THR A 49 10.00 -0.13 18.38
N TYR A 50 10.77 -0.67 17.43
CA TYR A 50 11.89 0.02 16.80
C TYR A 50 12.04 -0.41 15.34
N SER A 51 12.26 0.57 14.46
CA SER A 51 12.53 0.33 13.04
C SER A 51 13.82 1.03 12.66
N ASP A 52 14.81 0.29 12.17
CA ASP A 52 16.06 0.87 11.71
C ASP A 52 15.86 1.65 10.38
N LEU A 53 16.89 2.39 9.97
CA LEU A 53 16.83 3.22 8.76
C LEU A 53 16.61 2.39 7.49
N LYS A 54 17.18 1.17 7.41
CA LYS A 54 17.04 0.30 6.24
C LYS A 54 15.58 -0.14 6.10
N LEU A 55 14.97 -0.55 7.21
CA LEU A 55 13.58 -0.96 7.26
C LEU A 55 12.65 0.21 6.89
N GLN A 56 12.84 1.39 7.50
CA GLN A 56 12.07 2.58 7.17
C GLN A 56 12.16 2.94 5.67
N TYR A 57 13.37 2.93 5.11
CA TYR A 57 13.57 3.16 3.68
C TYR A 57 12.80 2.15 2.82
N THR A 58 12.87 0.87 3.19
CA THR A 58 12.23 -0.20 2.42
C THR A 58 10.70 -0.14 2.51
N MET A 59 10.16 0.24 3.67
CA MET A 59 8.71 0.49 3.83
C MET A 59 8.23 1.65 2.96
N ALA A 60 8.97 2.76 2.95
CA ALA A 60 8.66 3.91 2.08
C ALA A 60 8.75 3.54 0.60
N LYS A 61 9.78 2.77 0.21
CA LYS A 61 9.93 2.23 -1.14
C LYS A 61 8.73 1.36 -1.51
N ALA A 62 8.29 0.47 -0.62
CA ALA A 62 7.17 -0.42 -0.89
C ALA A 62 5.85 0.33 -1.15
N ILE A 63 5.59 1.41 -0.40
CA ILE A 63 4.42 2.28 -0.64
C ILE A 63 4.47 2.93 -2.02
N LEU A 64 5.63 3.47 -2.42
CA LEU A 64 5.80 4.12 -3.72
C LEU A 64 5.74 3.11 -4.87
N SER A 65 6.34 1.93 -4.71
CA SER A 65 6.24 0.83 -5.67
C SER A 65 4.81 0.35 -5.84
N PHE A 66 4.06 0.19 -4.73
CA PHE A 66 2.62 -0.12 -4.81
C PHE A 66 1.88 0.92 -5.65
N GLN A 67 2.10 2.21 -5.40
CA GLN A 67 1.46 3.27 -6.18
C GLN A 67 1.82 3.20 -7.68
N GLU A 68 3.11 3.01 -7.99
CA GLU A 68 3.60 2.99 -9.37
C GLU A 68 3.06 1.79 -10.14
N GLU A 69 3.19 0.58 -9.58
CA GLU A 69 2.70 -0.65 -10.20
C GLU A 69 1.18 -0.67 -10.31
N SER A 70 0.46 -0.16 -9.31
CA SER A 70 -0.99 -0.03 -9.38
C SER A 70 -1.43 0.88 -10.53
N LYS A 71 -0.75 2.02 -10.72
CA LYS A 71 -1.04 2.93 -11.85
C LYS A 71 -0.78 2.26 -13.20
N LYS A 72 0.30 1.49 -13.32
CA LYS A 72 0.60 0.72 -14.54
C LYS A 72 -0.47 -0.33 -14.80
N ALA A 73 -0.88 -1.07 -13.77
CA ALA A 73 -1.90 -2.10 -13.89
C ALA A 73 -3.25 -1.54 -14.31
N LEU A 74 -3.70 -0.47 -13.65
CA LEU A 74 -4.95 0.24 -14.00
C LEU A 74 -4.91 0.81 -15.43
N ALA A 75 -3.78 1.40 -15.84
CA ALA A 75 -3.61 1.86 -17.22
C ALA A 75 -3.61 0.71 -18.24
N GLY A 76 -3.24 -0.49 -17.82
CA GLY A 76 -3.32 -1.74 -18.58
C GLY A 76 -4.71 -2.38 -18.61
N GLY A 77 -5.72 -1.81 -17.93
CA GLY A 77 -7.08 -2.31 -17.92
C GLY A 77 -7.47 -3.15 -16.69
N ALA A 78 -6.57 -3.32 -15.72
CA ALA A 78 -6.91 -3.99 -14.47
C ALA A 78 -7.97 -3.20 -13.68
N MET A 79 -8.81 -3.90 -12.93
CA MET A 79 -9.76 -3.28 -12.01
C MET A 79 -9.06 -2.85 -10.72
N LEU A 80 -9.49 -1.72 -10.15
CA LEU A 80 -8.93 -1.23 -8.88
C LEU A 80 -9.04 -2.27 -7.77
N GLU A 81 -10.18 -2.95 -7.68
CA GLU A 81 -10.43 -3.95 -6.64
C GLU A 81 -9.45 -5.12 -6.70
N ASP A 82 -9.07 -5.57 -7.91
CA ASP A 82 -8.09 -6.66 -8.09
C ASP A 82 -6.70 -6.23 -7.62
N VAL A 83 -6.32 -4.97 -7.92
CA VAL A 83 -5.01 -4.42 -7.59
C VAL A 83 -4.86 -4.18 -6.08
N VAL A 84 -5.88 -3.60 -5.44
CA VAL A 84 -5.80 -3.21 -4.01
C VAL A 84 -5.92 -4.40 -3.07
N ASN A 85 -6.51 -5.51 -3.54
CA ASN A 85 -6.74 -6.72 -2.75
C ASN A 85 -5.74 -7.84 -3.01
N VAL A 86 -4.64 -7.59 -3.73
CA VAL A 86 -3.58 -8.60 -3.90
C VAL A 86 -3.13 -9.13 -2.53
N PRO A 87 -3.12 -10.45 -2.29
CA PRO A 87 -2.75 -11.03 -1.00
C PRO A 87 -1.41 -10.53 -0.46
N ALA A 88 -0.42 -10.38 -1.35
CA ALA A 88 0.92 -9.93 -0.97
C ALA A 88 0.96 -8.50 -0.39
N ARG A 89 0.00 -7.62 -0.70
CA ARG A 89 -0.11 -6.30 -0.03
C ARG A 89 -0.44 -6.49 1.46
N SER A 90 -1.37 -7.40 1.75
CA SER A 90 -1.75 -7.72 3.13
C SER A 90 -0.62 -8.40 3.89
N ASP A 91 0.10 -9.32 3.24
CA ASP A 91 1.25 -10.01 3.83
C ASP A 91 2.40 -9.06 4.12
N LEU A 92 2.69 -8.13 3.20
CA LEU A 92 3.64 -7.04 3.41
C LEU A 92 3.25 -6.21 4.64
N MET A 93 2.01 -5.72 4.71
CA MET A 93 1.57 -4.84 5.79
C MET A 93 1.55 -5.54 7.16
N ARG A 94 1.10 -6.80 7.22
CA ARG A 94 1.05 -7.59 8.46
C ARG A 94 2.40 -8.12 8.90
N GLY A 95 3.32 -8.34 7.95
CA GLY A 95 4.65 -8.88 8.20
C GLY A 95 5.46 -8.05 9.19
N ARG A 96 5.15 -6.75 9.37
CA ARG A 96 5.85 -5.84 10.30
C ARG A 96 5.90 -6.30 11.75
N PHE A 97 4.98 -7.18 12.16
CA PHE A 97 4.96 -7.75 13.51
C PHE A 97 5.73 -9.08 13.63
N ALA A 98 6.26 -9.62 12.53
CA ALA A 98 6.96 -10.90 12.52
C ALA A 98 8.47 -10.71 12.72
N GLU A 99 9.08 -11.62 13.47
CA GLU A 99 10.54 -11.67 13.57
C GLU A 99 11.19 -11.90 12.19
N GLY A 100 12.31 -11.20 11.98
CA GLY A 100 13.04 -11.21 10.72
C GLY A 100 12.32 -10.49 9.57
N TYR A 101 11.42 -9.56 9.87
CA TYR A 101 10.71 -8.81 8.84
C TYR A 101 11.64 -7.96 7.98
N ALA A 102 12.68 -7.36 8.57
CA ALA A 102 13.66 -6.53 7.87
C ALA A 102 14.40 -7.29 6.75
N GLU A 103 14.57 -8.60 6.90
CA GLU A 103 15.18 -9.48 5.91
C GLU A 103 14.18 -9.95 4.85
N LYS A 104 12.88 -9.99 5.19
CA LYS A 104 11.81 -10.52 4.33
C LYS A 104 11.10 -9.46 3.50
N ILE A 105 11.07 -8.21 3.96
CA ILE A 105 10.29 -7.13 3.35
C ILE A 105 10.62 -6.90 1.86
N GLU A 106 11.88 -7.06 1.45
CA GLU A 106 12.26 -6.95 0.03
C GLU A 106 11.60 -8.04 -0.82
N GLY A 107 11.54 -9.28 -0.33
CA GLY A 107 10.85 -10.38 -1.02
C GLY A 107 9.33 -10.23 -1.05
N LEU A 108 8.73 -9.70 0.02
CA LEU A 108 7.30 -9.40 0.06
C LEU A 108 6.93 -8.28 -0.91
N LEU A 109 7.78 -7.27 -1.04
CA LEU A 109 7.65 -6.21 -2.04
C LEU A 109 7.70 -6.76 -3.46
N ASP A 110 8.67 -7.63 -3.76
CA ASP A 110 8.78 -8.26 -5.07
C ASP A 110 7.55 -9.11 -5.42
N GLU A 111 7.03 -9.86 -4.43
CA GLU A 111 5.81 -10.65 -4.61
C GLU A 111 4.58 -9.77 -4.82
N MET A 112 4.45 -8.67 -4.07
CA MET A 112 3.39 -7.69 -4.27
C MET A 112 3.41 -7.11 -5.69
N ASN A 113 4.59 -6.72 -6.17
CA ASN A 113 4.73 -6.16 -7.52
C ASN A 113 4.33 -7.20 -8.59
N LYS A 114 4.77 -8.46 -8.45
CA LYS A 114 4.37 -9.54 -9.36
C LYS A 114 2.86 -9.76 -9.39
N GLN A 115 2.22 -9.81 -8.23
CA GLN A 115 0.77 -10.02 -8.15
C GLN A 115 0.01 -8.85 -8.78
N ILE A 116 0.45 -7.61 -8.55
CA ILE A 116 -0.15 -6.43 -9.19
C ILE A 116 0.02 -6.50 -10.71
N SER A 117 1.20 -6.81 -11.23
CA SER A 117 1.41 -6.95 -12.67
C SER A 117 0.52 -8.05 -13.28
N ALA A 118 0.32 -9.17 -12.57
CA ALA A 118 -0.52 -10.27 -13.04
C ALA A 118 -2.02 -9.88 -13.18
N THR A 119 -2.49 -8.86 -12.44
CA THR A 119 -3.88 -8.37 -12.60
C THR A 119 -4.17 -7.78 -13.99
N MET A 120 -3.12 -7.39 -14.73
CA MET A 120 -3.23 -6.93 -16.11
C MET A 120 -3.54 -8.06 -17.09
N GLU A 121 -3.08 -9.28 -16.82
CA GLU A 121 -3.24 -10.42 -17.73
C GLU A 121 -4.57 -11.15 -17.54
N ALA A 122 -5.25 -10.91 -16.41
CA ALA A 122 -6.51 -11.54 -16.06
C ALA A 122 -7.74 -10.86 -16.69
N ASN A 123 -7.56 -9.69 -17.32
CA ASN A 123 -8.59 -8.83 -17.89
C ASN A 123 -8.37 -8.60 -19.40
#